data_AF-A0A6G3WKY9-F1
#
_entry.id   AF-A0A6G3WKY9-F1
#
_cell.length_a   1.000
_cell.length_b   1.000
_cell.length_c   1.000
_cell.angle_alpha   90.00
_cell.angle_beta   90.00
_cell.angle_gamma   90.00
#
_symmetry.space_group_name_H-M   'P 1'
#
loop_
_entity.id
_entity.type
_entity.pdbx_description
1 polymer ?
#
loop_
_entity_poly.entity_id
_entity_poly.type
_entity_poly.pdbx_seq_one_letter_code
_entity_poly.pdbx_strand_id
1 'polypeptide(L)' 'MDKTRTPPLRPTYSRRVSGAYGRVLVVDDNKVIRQLIRVNLELEGFEVVTAADGVECLDLVERVRPDA' A
#
# COMPACT_ATOMS: atom_id res chain seq x y z
N MET A 1 1.76 39.08 -17.22
CA MET A 1 1.45 37.69 -17.58
C MET A 1 1.84 36.80 -16.42
N ASP A 2 0.88 36.60 -15.54
CA ASP A 2 1.00 35.92 -14.25
C ASP A 2 0.79 34.42 -14.44
N LYS A 3 1.83 33.61 -14.22
CA LYS A 3 1.69 32.18 -13.96
C LYS A 3 1.74 32.04 -12.45
N THR A 4 0.55 32.02 -11.85
CA THR A 4 0.31 31.71 -10.46
C THR A 4 1.08 30.45 -10.07
N ARG A 5 1.98 30.62 -9.11
CA ARG A 5 2.87 29.57 -8.61
C ARG A 5 2.02 28.61 -7.77
N THR A 6 1.63 27.47 -8.34
CA THR A 6 1.01 26.36 -7.60
C THR A 6 1.95 25.97 -6.46
N PRO A 7 1.50 25.97 -5.19
CA PRO A 7 2.32 25.44 -4.11
C PRO A 7 2.61 23.96 -4.39
N PRO A 8 3.82 23.45 -4.09
CA PRO A 8 4.09 22.02 -4.24
C PRO A 8 3.11 21.27 -3.35
N LEU A 9 2.41 20.30 -3.93
CA LEU A 9 1.57 19.37 -3.18
C LEU A 9 2.46 18.74 -2.10
N ARG A 10 2.23 19.09 -0.84
CA ARG A 10 2.87 18.41 0.29
C ARG A 10 2.40 16.96 0.23
N PRO A 11 3.29 15.95 0.22
CA PRO A 11 2.85 14.58 0.41
C PRO A 11 2.03 14.52 1.70
N THR A 12 0.74 14.23 1.57
CA THR A 12 -0.18 14.11 2.71
C THR A 12 0.08 12.85 3.53
N TYR A 13 0.98 11.97 3.07
CA TYR A 13 1.49 10.85 3.83
C TYR A 13 2.51 11.36 4.84
N SER A 14 1.96 11.88 5.94
CA SER A 14 2.75 12.29 7.08
C SER A 14 3.56 11.12 7.62
N ARG A 15 4.79 11.47 7.99
CA ARG A 15 5.62 10.87 9.03
C ARG A 15 6.60 9.79 8.54
N ARG A 16 7.87 10.20 8.52
CA ARG A 16 9.00 9.29 8.66
C ARG A 16 8.78 8.38 9.87
N VAL A 17 8.75 7.07 9.66
CA VAL A 17 8.96 6.09 10.73
C VAL A 17 10.12 5.20 10.33
N SER A 18 11.09 5.11 11.23
CA SER A 18 12.25 4.23 11.13
C SER A 18 11.76 2.79 11.33
N GLY A 19 11.89 1.94 10.31
CA GLY A 19 11.42 0.54 10.31
C GLY A 19 10.21 0.37 9.39
N ALA A 20 10.13 -0.76 8.68
CA ALA A 20 9.01 -1.04 7.77
C ALA A 20 7.66 -0.70 8.42
N TYR A 21 6.78 0.00 7.72
CA TYR A 21 5.56 0.63 8.25
C TYR A 21 4.47 -0.38 8.72
N GLY A 22 4.82 -1.65 8.88
CA GLY A 22 3.93 -2.77 9.14
C GLY A 22 3.74 -3.64 7.90
N ARG A 23 3.02 -4.74 8.10
CA ARG A 23 2.64 -5.68 7.04
C ARG A 23 1.20 -5.44 6.62
N VAL A 24 0.96 -5.35 5.32
CA VAL A 24 -0.37 -5.12 4.73
C VAL A 24 -0.79 -6.30 3.85
N LEU A 25 -2.04 -6.74 3.96
CA LEU A 25 -2.64 -7.73 3.06
C LEU A 25 -3.56 -7.06 2.04
N VAL A 26 -3.14 -6.98 0.78
CA VAL A 26 -3.95 -6.40 -0.31
C VAL A 26 -4.78 -7.49 -0.98
N VAL A 27 -6.11 -7.33 -0.97
CA VAL A 27 -7.06 -8.27 -1.56
C VAL A 27 -7.83 -7.58 -2.67
N ASP A 28 -7.65 -8.04 -3.91
CA ASP A 28 -8.31 -7.48 -5.09
C ASP A 28 -8.33 -8.55 -6.18
N ASP A 29 -9.44 -8.73 -6.89
CA ASP A 29 -9.59 -9.75 -7.94
C ASP A 29 -8.91 -9.35 -9.26
N ASN A 30 -8.68 -8.06 -9.47
CA ASN A 30 -7.99 -7.53 -10.62
C ASN A 30 -6.47 -7.53 -10.42
N LYS A 31 -5.79 -8.39 -11.16
CA LYS A 31 -4.32 -8.54 -11.11
C LYS A 31 -3.58 -7.21 -11.33
N VAL A 32 -4.02 -6.36 -12.25
CA VAL A 32 -3.32 -5.11 -12.58
C VAL A 32 -3.43 -4.13 -11.41
N ILE A 33 -4.63 -3.99 -10.85
CA ILE A 33 -4.88 -3.10 -9.70
C ILE A 33 -4.11 -3.59 -8.47
N ARG A 34 -4.19 -4.90 -8.16
CA ARG A 34 -3.45 -5.51 -7.05
C ARG A 34 -1.95 -5.27 -7.11
N GLN A 35 -1.35 -5.37 -8.31
CA GLN A 35 0.08 -5.12 -8.50
C GLN A 35 0.43 -3.63 -8.37
N LEU A 36 -0.39 -2.73 -8.89
CA LEU A 36 -0.17 -1.29 -8.73
C LEU A 36 -0.19 -0.88 -7.25
N ILE A 37 -1.16 -1.39 -6.48
CA ILE A 37 -1.26 -1.12 -5.04
C ILE A 37 -0.04 -1.68 -4.30
N ARG A 38 0.36 -2.92 -4.60
CA ARG A 38 1.54 -3.56 -4.02
C ARG A 38 2.78 -2.69 -4.21
N VAL A 39 3.09 -2.32 -5.46
CA VAL A 39 4.30 -1.54 -5.78
C VAL A 39 4.30 -0.21 -5.03
N ASN A 40 3.17 0.50 -5.00
CA ASN A 40 3.09 1.78 -4.30
C ASN A 40 3.32 1.62 -2.79
N LEU A 41 2.71 0.63 -2.15
CA LEU A 41 2.90 0.39 -0.71
C LEU A 41 4.31 -0.10 -0.37
N GLU A 42 4.90 -0.97 -1.20
CA GLU A 42 6.30 -1.39 -1.04
C GLU A 42 7.26 -0.19 -1.18
N LEU A 43 7.02 0.73 -2.12
CA LEU A 43 7.81 1.96 -2.29
C LEU A 43 7.69 2.90 -1.08
N GLU A 44 6.53 2.95 -0.42
CA GLU A 44 6.33 3.67 0.84
C GLU A 44 6.94 2.94 2.04
N GLY A 45 7.41 1.69 1.87
CA GLY A 45 8.16 0.93 2.89
C GLY A 45 7.32 -0.06 3.71
N PHE A 46 6.15 -0.46 3.23
CA PHE A 46 5.37 -1.55 3.83
C PHE A 46 5.86 -2.92 3.35
N GLU A 47 5.71 -3.95 4.18
CA GLU A 47 5.76 -5.33 3.71
C GLU A 47 4.38 -5.70 3.15
N VAL A 48 4.29 -6.11 1.89
CA VAL A 48 3.00 -6.35 1.24
C VAL A 48 2.82 -7.83 0.89
N VAL A 49 1.74 -8.41 1.39
CA VAL A 49 1.20 -9.72 0.98
C VAL A 49 -0.03 -9.46 0.11
N THR A 50 -0.28 -10.28 -0.89
CA THR A 50 -1.43 -10.10 -1.80
C THR A 50 -2.28 -11.36 -1.88
N ALA A 51 -3.60 -11.20 -1.96
CA ALA A 51 -4.55 -12.27 -2.29
C ALA A 51 -5.39 -11.87 -3.52
N ALA A 52 -5.69 -12.84 -4.38
CA ALA A 52 -6.53 -12.64 -5.56
C ALA A 52 -8.03 -12.81 -5.27
N ASP A 53 -8.39 -13.43 -4.15
CA ASP A 53 -9.78 -13.65 -3.77
C ASP A 53 -9.94 -13.80 -2.24
N GLY A 54 -11.19 -14.01 -1.82
CA GLY A 54 -11.54 -14.14 -0.41
C GLY A 54 -11.05 -15.45 0.24
N VAL A 55 -10.94 -16.55 -0.51
CA VAL A 55 -10.47 -17.83 0.03
C VAL A 55 -8.99 -17.73 0.34
N GLU A 56 -8.20 -17.22 -0.61
CA GLU A 56 -6.77 -16.97 -0.42
C GLU A 56 -6.55 -15.92 0.70
N CYS A 57 -7.39 -14.89 0.78
CA CYS A 57 -7.32 -13.88 1.85
C CYS A 57 -7.48 -14.50 3.24
N LEU A 58 -8.53 -15.31 3.45
CA LEU A 58 -8.79 -15.95 4.75
C LEU A 58 -7.66 -16.92 5.15
N ASP A 59 -7.08 -17.63 4.18
CA ASP A 59 -5.92 -18.48 4.43
C ASP A 59 -4.67 -17.68 4.83
N LEU A 60 -4.47 -16.52 4.18
CA LEU A 60 -3.29 -15.69 4.40
C LEU A 60 -3.39 -14.85 5.67
N VAL A 61 -4.54 -14.26 5.98
CA VAL A 61 -4.68 -13.33 7.13
C VAL A 61 -4.28 -13.99 8.45
N GLU A 62 -4.65 -15.25 8.66
CA GLU A 62 -4.29 -16.04 9.84
C GLU A 62 -2.78 -16.37 9.89
N ARG A 63 -2.19 -16.63 8.73
CA ARG A 63 -0.77 -17.02 8.61
C ARG A 63 0.18 -15.84 8.74
N VAL A 64 -0.16 -14.73 8.07
CA VAL A 64 0.75 -13.58 7.93
C VAL A 64 0.50 -12.50 8.98
N ARG A 65 -0.70 -12.49 9.58
CA ARG A 65 -1.12 -11.53 10.62
C ARG A 65 -0.81 -10.08 10.23
N PRO A 66 -1.45 -9.55 9.17
CA PRO A 66 -1.18 -8.20 8.72
C PRO A 66 -1.67 -7.18 9.78
N ASP A 67 -1.01 -6.04 9.83
CA ASP A 67 -1.41 -4.90 10.67
C ASP A 67 -2.60 -4.14 10.06
N ALA A 68 -2.79 -4.25 8.74
CA ALA A 68 -3.88 -3.68 7.97
C ALA A 68 -4.30 -4.54 6.78
#